data_AF-A0A9X0CLU8-F1
#
_entry.id   AF-A0A9X0CLU8-F1
#
_cell.length_a   1.000
_cell.length_b   1.000
_cell.length_c   1.000
_cell.angle_alpha   90.00
_cell.angle_beta   90.00
_cell.angle_gamma   90.00
#
_symmetry.space_group_name_H-M   'P 1'
#
loop_
_entity.id
_entity.type
_entity.pdbx_description
1 polymer ?
#
loop_
_entity_poly.entity_id
_entity_poly.type
_entity_poly.pdbx_seq_one_letter_code
_entity_poly.pdbx_strand_id
1 'polypeptide(L)'
;MRLLFVTMFTTCYHTWMTNPSTKAFAFDDKSDADYKGNVISNASFSKFLAPGLRLGWMEVPERVQNVLKTNAYASSGGCFNHYISCIIAVALQEGLVKDHVLMVRKVFHSQLNTLCDALDKYIPGQFSYQRPKGGYFLWVTFSPEVDCDKWNVICQKNTL
;
A
#
# COMPACT_ATOMS: atom_id res chain seq x y z
N MET A 1 -21.03 -16.27 10.47
CA MET A 1 -19.78 -15.50 10.31
C MET A 1 -18.82 -15.84 11.45
N ARG A 2 -17.92 -16.83 11.26
CA ARG A 2 -16.94 -17.27 12.27
C ARG A 2 -15.57 -17.45 11.60
N LEU A 3 -14.57 -16.68 12.04
CA LEU A 3 -13.18 -17.13 11.98
C LEU A 3 -12.88 -17.97 13.23
N LEU A 4 -12.11 -19.03 13.05
CA LEU A 4 -11.56 -19.95 14.05
C LEU A 4 -10.17 -20.36 13.53
N PHE A 5 -9.06 -20.38 14.27
CA PHE A 5 -8.73 -19.91 15.63
C PHE A 5 -7.68 -18.75 15.51
N VAL A 6 -7.05 -18.13 16.52
CA VAL A 6 -6.84 -18.42 17.96
C VAL A 6 -7.05 -17.13 18.79
N THR A 7 -7.25 -17.28 20.10
CA THR A 7 -7.43 -16.21 21.09
C THR A 7 -6.17 -15.41 21.43
N MET A 8 -6.23 -14.07 21.31
CA MET A 8 -6.04 -13.13 22.45
C MET A 8 -6.57 -11.72 22.10
N PHE A 9 -6.89 -10.90 23.11
CA PHE A 9 -7.26 -9.47 23.06
C PHE A 9 -8.60 -9.05 22.42
N THR A 10 -9.67 -9.26 23.20
CA THR A 10 -11.06 -8.77 23.03
C THR A 10 -11.23 -7.25 23.16
N THR A 11 -10.21 -6.42 22.88
CA THR A 11 -10.28 -4.96 23.11
C THR A 11 -9.78 -4.11 21.93
N CYS A 12 -8.85 -4.61 21.10
CA CYS A 12 -8.34 -3.85 19.93
C CYS A 12 -9.23 -3.95 18.67
N TYR A 13 -10.28 -4.78 18.70
CA TYR A 13 -11.13 -5.04 17.52
C TYR A 13 -12.06 -3.87 17.12
N HIS A 14 -12.47 -3.01 18.06
CA HIS A 14 -13.63 -2.13 17.85
C HIS A 14 -13.34 -0.94 16.91
N THR A 15 -12.12 -0.40 16.93
CA THR A 15 -11.79 0.85 16.20
C THR A 15 -11.33 0.64 14.75
N TRP A 16 -11.02 -0.59 14.34
CA TRP A 16 -10.66 -0.92 12.95
C TRP A 16 -11.75 -1.71 12.19
N MET A 17 -12.70 -2.35 12.88
CA MET A 17 -13.79 -3.10 12.22
C MET A 17 -15.04 -2.27 11.91
N THR A 18 -15.27 -1.13 12.59
CA THR A 18 -16.47 -0.31 12.37
C THR A 18 -16.43 0.49 11.07
N ASN A 19 -15.24 0.70 10.49
CA ASN A 19 -15.08 1.16 9.12
C ASN A 19 -13.69 0.75 8.58
N PRO A 20 -13.53 -0.44 7.95
CA PRO A 20 -12.29 -0.75 7.23
C PRO A 20 -12.08 0.33 6.17
N SER A 21 -10.86 0.87 6.06
CA SER A 21 -10.62 2.13 5.36
C SER A 21 -11.28 2.14 3.98
N THR A 22 -12.28 3.01 3.82
CA THR A 22 -13.43 2.92 2.90
C THR A 22 -13.06 3.19 1.44
N LYS A 23 -12.09 2.44 0.90
CA LYS A 23 -11.40 2.80 -0.36
C LYS A 23 -11.34 1.73 -1.43
N ALA A 24 -11.47 0.45 -1.11
CA ALA A 24 -11.56 -0.62 -2.11
C ALA A 24 -13.02 -1.08 -2.26
N PHE A 25 -13.58 -1.71 -1.21
CA PHE A 25 -15.00 -2.12 -1.18
C PHE A 25 -16.01 -0.97 -1.28
N ALA A 26 -15.59 0.28 -1.16
CA ALA A 26 -16.45 1.44 -1.40
C ALA A 26 -16.72 1.68 -2.90
N PHE A 27 -15.95 1.05 -3.79
CA PHE A 27 -16.24 0.99 -5.22
C PHE A 27 -17.12 -0.22 -5.62
N ASP A 28 -17.50 -1.08 -4.66
CA ASP A 28 -18.38 -2.23 -4.88
C ASP A 28 -19.81 -1.82 -4.52
N ASP A 29 -20.63 -1.46 -5.52
CA ASP A 29 -22.02 -1.02 -5.29
C ASP A 29 -22.93 -2.23 -5.04
N LYS A 30 -23.51 -2.26 -3.84
CA LYS A 30 -24.41 -3.34 -3.40
C LYS A 30 -25.82 -3.25 -4.01
N SER A 31 -26.13 -2.16 -4.71
CA SER A 31 -27.41 -1.95 -5.38
C SER A 31 -27.43 -2.45 -6.83
N ASP A 32 -26.28 -2.84 -7.39
CA ASP A 32 -26.19 -3.44 -8.72
C ASP A 32 -26.95 -4.77 -8.80
N ALA A 33 -27.75 -4.95 -9.85
CA ALA A 33 -28.54 -6.16 -10.08
C ALA A 33 -27.69 -7.44 -10.20
N ASP A 34 -26.42 -7.31 -10.58
CA ASP A 34 -25.44 -8.40 -10.71
C ASP A 34 -24.42 -8.46 -9.55
N TYR A 35 -24.66 -7.74 -8.45
CA TYR A 35 -23.74 -7.71 -7.30
C TYR A 35 -23.47 -9.11 -6.72
N LYS A 36 -22.23 -9.58 -6.88
CA LYS A 36 -21.72 -10.87 -6.37
C LYS A 36 -20.47 -10.70 -5.50
N GLY A 37 -20.22 -9.46 -5.06
CA GLY A 37 -18.91 -8.98 -4.62
C GLY A 37 -17.93 -8.98 -5.78
N ASN A 38 -17.76 -7.83 -6.42
CA ASN A 38 -16.99 -7.72 -7.67
C ASN A 38 -15.59 -7.14 -7.43
N VAL A 39 -15.35 -6.53 -6.26
CA VAL A 39 -14.05 -5.96 -5.89
C VAL A 39 -13.22 -6.93 -5.03
N ILE A 40 -11.92 -7.00 -5.34
CA ILE A 40 -10.91 -7.65 -4.52
C ILE A 40 -9.85 -6.61 -4.17
N SER A 41 -9.60 -6.41 -2.87
CA SER A 41 -8.53 -5.53 -2.38
C SER A 41 -7.26 -6.36 -2.17
N ASN A 42 -6.15 -5.94 -2.75
CA ASN A 42 -4.83 -6.54 -2.52
C ASN A 42 -3.88 -5.51 -1.90
N ALA A 43 -3.38 -5.82 -0.71
CA ALA A 43 -2.58 -4.92 0.10
C ALA A 43 -1.28 -5.59 0.57
N SER A 44 -0.23 -4.78 0.81
CA SER A 44 1.10 -5.30 1.16
C SER A 44 1.82 -4.38 2.14
N PHE A 45 2.49 -5.00 3.11
CA PHE A 45 3.36 -4.34 4.08
C PHE A 45 4.69 -3.88 3.47
N SER A 46 5.04 -4.39 2.27
CA SER A 46 6.33 -4.15 1.60
C SER A 46 6.66 -2.67 1.38
N LYS A 47 5.64 -1.81 1.25
CA LYS A 47 5.83 -0.38 0.96
C LYS A 47 6.19 0.42 2.22
N PHE A 48 5.56 0.12 3.36
CA PHE A 48 5.58 0.99 4.55
C PHE A 48 6.16 0.36 5.83
N LEU A 49 6.48 -0.94 5.85
CA LEU A 49 7.24 -1.56 6.95
C LEU A 49 8.64 -1.97 6.46
N ALA A 50 8.73 -2.92 5.52
CA ALA A 50 9.98 -3.25 4.83
C ALA A 50 9.74 -4.11 3.57
N PRO A 51 10.42 -3.85 2.44
CA PRO A 51 10.24 -4.61 1.20
C PRO A 51 10.67 -6.08 1.31
N GLY A 52 11.54 -6.40 2.27
CA GLY A 52 11.99 -7.78 2.55
C GLY A 52 10.97 -8.67 3.24
N LEU A 53 9.90 -8.12 3.84
CA LEU A 53 8.91 -8.92 4.58
C LEU A 53 8.13 -9.89 3.67
N ARG A 54 7.97 -9.53 2.39
CA ARG A 54 7.18 -10.27 1.38
C ARG A 54 5.80 -10.70 1.87
N LEU A 55 5.20 -9.88 2.75
CA LEU A 55 3.90 -10.14 3.34
C LEU A 55 2.86 -9.10 2.88
N GLY A 56 1.63 -9.56 2.80
CA GLY A 56 0.45 -8.78 2.45
C GLY A 56 -0.81 -9.50 2.85
N TRP A 57 -1.95 -8.90 2.55
CA TRP A 57 -3.26 -9.47 2.79
C TRP A 57 -4.16 -9.17 1.60
N MET A 58 -5.16 -10.04 1.41
CA MET A 58 -6.17 -9.85 0.39
C MET A 58 -7.53 -9.87 1.07
N GLU A 59 -8.35 -8.88 0.77
CA GLU A 59 -9.71 -8.78 1.26
C GLU A 59 -10.63 -9.14 0.08
N VAL A 60 -11.42 -10.21 0.26
CA VAL A 60 -12.19 -10.83 -0.82
C VAL A 60 -13.65 -11.10 -0.41
N PRO A 61 -14.59 -11.13 -1.36
CA PRO A 61 -15.95 -11.63 -1.15
C PRO A 61 -15.96 -13.11 -0.67
N GLU A 62 -16.97 -13.50 0.09
CA GLU A 62 -17.10 -14.85 0.66
C GLU A 62 -17.06 -15.96 -0.40
N ARG A 63 -17.68 -15.73 -1.56
CA ARG A 63 -17.60 -16.62 -2.74
C ARG A 63 -16.16 -16.95 -3.14
N VAL A 64 -15.29 -15.94 -3.18
CA VAL A 64 -13.88 -16.09 -3.54
C VAL A 64 -13.11 -16.71 -2.38
N GLN A 65 -13.40 -16.32 -1.13
CA GLN A 65 -12.78 -16.90 0.06
C GLN A 65 -12.95 -18.43 0.12
N ASN A 66 -14.14 -18.95 -0.21
CA ASN A 66 -14.41 -20.38 -0.19
C ASN A 66 -13.57 -21.13 -1.26
N VAL A 67 -13.48 -20.59 -2.48
CA VAL A 67 -12.62 -21.16 -3.53
C VAL A 67 -11.14 -21.15 -3.13
N LEU A 68 -10.65 -20.06 -2.53
CA LEU A 68 -9.27 -19.93 -2.07
C LEU A 68 -8.94 -20.94 -0.95
N LYS A 69 -9.85 -21.18 0.00
CA LYS A 69 -9.70 -22.19 1.05
C LYS A 69 -9.61 -23.61 0.51
N THR A 70 -10.37 -23.94 -0.54
CA THR A 70 -10.34 -25.26 -1.18
C THR A 70 -9.15 -25.48 -2.11
N ASN A 71 -8.40 -24.44 -2.46
CA ASN A 71 -7.29 -24.54 -3.40
C ASN A 71 -6.06 -25.19 -2.74
N ALA A 72 -5.36 -26.06 -3.48
CA ALA A 72 -4.23 -26.84 -2.99
C ALA A 72 -3.12 -25.98 -2.36
N TYR A 73 -2.91 -24.74 -2.83
CA TYR A 73 -1.95 -23.79 -2.24
C TYR A 73 -2.22 -23.46 -0.76
N ALA A 74 -3.50 -23.47 -0.33
CA ALA A 74 -3.87 -23.28 1.08
C ALA A 74 -3.81 -24.59 1.89
N SER A 75 -3.88 -25.75 1.21
CA SER A 75 -3.99 -27.07 1.84
C SER A 75 -2.66 -27.83 1.94
N SER A 76 -1.72 -27.66 1.00
CA SER A 76 -0.47 -28.43 0.92
C SER A 76 0.79 -27.68 1.44
N GLY A 77 0.61 -26.61 2.22
CA GLY A 77 1.64 -26.12 3.16
C GLY A 77 2.82 -25.28 2.61
N GLY A 78 2.76 -24.78 1.37
CA GLY A 78 3.95 -24.24 0.69
C GLY A 78 4.23 -22.72 0.74
N CYS A 79 3.28 -21.85 1.12
CA CYS A 79 3.34 -20.44 0.65
C CYS A 79 2.84 -19.33 1.61
N PHE A 80 2.85 -19.52 2.92
CA PHE A 80 2.59 -18.43 3.88
C PHE A 80 3.77 -18.20 4.81
N ASN A 81 4.21 -16.95 4.92
CA ASN A 81 5.32 -16.54 5.79
C ASN A 81 4.87 -16.48 7.26
N HIS A 82 4.57 -17.63 7.86
CA HIS A 82 3.96 -17.75 9.18
C HIS A 82 4.72 -17.00 10.28
N TYR A 83 6.06 -17.02 10.23
CA TYR A 83 6.92 -16.33 11.19
C TYR A 83 6.74 -14.81 11.14
N ILE A 84 6.83 -14.21 9.94
CA ILE A 84 6.62 -12.76 9.78
C ILE A 84 5.15 -12.38 10.03
N SER A 85 4.18 -13.24 9.68
CA SER A 85 2.77 -13.01 10.01
C SER A 85 2.53 -12.93 11.52
N CYS A 86 3.21 -13.76 12.32
CA CYS A 86 3.15 -13.69 13.78
C CYS A 86 3.75 -12.38 14.31
N ILE A 87 4.93 -12.00 13.82
CA ILE A 87 5.59 -10.74 14.22
C ILE A 87 4.72 -9.52 13.88
N ILE A 88 4.14 -9.47 12.67
CA ILE A 88 3.25 -8.37 12.30
C ILE A 88 1.96 -8.39 13.12
N ALA A 89 1.40 -9.56 13.45
CA ALA A 89 0.22 -9.65 14.32
C ALA A 89 0.49 -9.05 15.71
N VAL A 90 1.62 -9.36 16.34
CA VAL A 90 2.05 -8.76 17.62
C VAL A 90 2.27 -7.25 17.45
N ALA A 91 3.01 -6.82 16.41
CA ALA A 91 3.28 -5.40 16.16
C ALA A 91 2.01 -4.57 15.83
N LEU A 92 0.95 -5.21 15.33
CA LEU A 92 -0.38 -4.60 15.15
C LEU A 92 -1.14 -4.51 16.48
N GLN A 93 -1.09 -5.55 17.32
CA GLN A 93 -1.73 -5.56 18.65
C GLN A 93 -1.13 -4.51 19.58
N GLU A 94 0.21 -4.41 19.60
CA GLU A 94 0.98 -3.41 20.36
C GLU A 94 0.95 -2.00 19.73
N GLY A 95 0.24 -1.80 18.62
CA GLY A 95 0.11 -0.50 17.95
C GLY A 95 1.37 0.00 17.21
N LEU A 96 2.52 -0.65 17.33
CA LEU A 96 3.81 -0.26 16.76
C LEU A 96 3.74 0.05 15.25
N VAL A 97 2.94 -0.71 14.48
CA VAL A 97 2.76 -0.48 13.04
C VAL A 97 2.09 0.88 12.76
N LYS A 98 1.14 1.31 13.60
CA LYS A 98 0.46 2.61 13.46
C LYS A 98 1.44 3.76 13.67
N ASP A 99 2.26 3.69 14.71
CA ASP A 99 3.23 4.74 15.04
C ASP A 99 4.35 4.81 14.00
N HIS A 100 4.82 3.64 13.53
CA HIS A 100 5.75 3.57 12.40
C HIS A 100 5.17 4.21 11.14
N VAL A 101 3.93 3.90 10.75
CA VAL A 101 3.26 4.53 9.60
C VAL A 101 3.11 6.05 9.78
N LEU A 102 2.81 6.54 10.98
CA LEU A 102 2.73 7.98 11.26
C LEU A 102 4.09 8.68 11.14
N MET A 103 5.17 8.05 11.63
CA MET A 103 6.54 8.54 11.47
C MET A 103 6.94 8.56 9.99
N VAL A 104 6.77 7.45 9.28
CA VAL A 104 7.12 7.28 7.87
C VAL A 104 6.38 8.28 6.98
N ARG A 105 5.09 8.56 7.26
CA ARG A 105 4.32 9.60 6.56
C ARG A 105 4.90 11.00 6.74
N LYS A 106 5.40 11.36 7.93
CA LYS A 106 6.06 12.66 8.18
C LYS A 106 7.36 12.75 7.38
N VAL A 107 8.17 11.69 7.36
CA VAL A 107 9.42 11.62 6.61
C VAL A 107 9.18 11.81 5.11
N PHE A 108 8.28 11.03 4.50
CA PHE A 108 8.00 11.15 3.06
C PHE A 108 7.33 12.49 2.69
N HIS A 109 6.50 13.07 3.57
CA HIS A 109 5.97 14.41 3.35
C HIS A 109 7.09 15.47 3.35
N SER A 110 8.05 15.37 4.27
CA SER A 110 9.21 16.26 4.29
C SER A 110 10.09 16.09 3.05
N GLN A 111 10.36 14.84 2.64
CA GLN A 111 11.14 14.56 1.42
C GLN A 111 10.44 15.05 0.15
N LEU A 112 9.13 14.88 0.04
CA LEU A 112 8.34 15.39 -1.07
C LEU A 112 8.42 16.92 -1.14
N ASN A 113 8.30 17.61 -0.01
CA ASN A 113 8.48 19.06 0.05
C ASN A 113 9.87 19.45 -0.44
N THR A 114 10.93 18.88 0.13
CA THR A 114 12.32 19.17 -0.27
C THR A 114 12.57 18.92 -1.76
N LEU A 115 12.00 17.84 -2.33
CA LEU A 115 12.12 17.52 -3.75
C LEU A 115 11.41 18.56 -4.63
N CYS A 116 10.16 18.89 -4.33
CA CYS A 116 9.40 19.90 -5.06
C CYS A 116 10.07 21.28 -4.97
N ASP A 117 10.46 21.70 -3.77
CA ASP A 117 11.09 23.00 -3.52
C ASP A 117 12.47 23.08 -4.21
N ALA A 118 13.18 21.96 -4.36
CA ALA A 118 14.40 21.88 -5.16
C ALA A 118 14.15 21.96 -6.68
N LEU A 119 13.13 21.26 -7.19
CA LEU A 119 12.73 21.35 -8.60
C LEU A 119 12.36 22.80 -8.98
N ASP A 120 11.53 23.45 -8.16
CA ASP A 120 11.07 24.83 -8.36
C ASP A 120 12.24 25.83 -8.31
N LYS A 121 13.25 25.58 -7.46
CA LYS A 121 14.41 26.46 -7.28
C LYS A 121 15.48 26.30 -8.37
N TYR A 122 15.81 25.06 -8.74
CA TYR A 122 16.96 24.78 -9.61
C TYR A 122 16.60 24.65 -11.09
N ILE A 123 15.37 24.26 -11.42
CA ILE A 123 14.95 24.03 -12.81
C ILE A 123 13.55 24.66 -13.07
N PRO A 124 13.38 25.97 -12.83
CA PRO A 124 12.11 26.66 -13.03
C PRO A 124 11.69 26.62 -14.51
N GLY A 125 10.42 26.30 -14.75
CA GLY A 125 9.78 26.42 -16.06
C GLY A 125 10.07 25.30 -17.08
N GLN A 126 11.06 24.42 -16.86
CA GLN A 126 11.29 23.29 -17.79
C GLN A 126 10.42 22.06 -17.46
N PHE A 127 9.92 21.96 -16.23
CA PHE A 127 9.04 20.87 -15.79
C PHE A 127 7.70 21.41 -15.30
N SER A 128 6.64 20.66 -15.59
CA SER A 128 5.33 20.79 -14.98
C SER A 128 5.04 19.52 -14.18
N TYR A 129 4.59 19.67 -12.93
CA TYR A 129 4.19 18.55 -12.10
C TYR A 129 3.01 18.92 -11.21
N GLN A 130 2.16 17.93 -10.90
CA GLN A 130 1.09 18.07 -9.93
C GLN A 130 1.59 17.57 -8.58
N ARG A 131 1.69 18.44 -7.57
CA ARG A 131 2.19 18.06 -6.23
C ARG A 131 1.30 16.94 -5.65
N PRO A 132 1.81 15.71 -5.48
CA PRO A 132 0.98 14.56 -5.15
C PRO A 132 0.51 14.62 -3.70
N LYS A 133 -0.77 14.28 -3.46
CA LYS A 133 -1.35 14.19 -2.11
C LYS A 133 -0.93 12.93 -1.34
N GLY A 134 -0.16 12.05 -1.98
CA GLY A 134 0.36 10.80 -1.43
C GLY A 134 0.88 9.86 -2.52
N GLY A 135 1.67 8.86 -2.13
CA GLY A 135 2.39 7.98 -3.05
C GLY A 135 3.89 8.02 -2.77
N TYR A 136 4.67 7.29 -3.59
CA TYR A 136 6.14 7.24 -3.51
C TYR A 136 6.83 7.88 -4.73
N PHE A 137 6.06 8.20 -5.76
CA PHE A 137 6.57 8.69 -7.03
C PHE A 137 6.02 10.09 -7.30
N LEU A 138 6.90 10.98 -7.73
CA LEU A 138 6.54 12.27 -8.31
C LEU A 138 6.53 12.11 -9.83
N TRP A 139 5.41 12.41 -10.48
CA TRP A 139 5.33 12.43 -11.93
C TRP A 139 5.63 13.84 -12.45
N VAL A 140 6.70 13.97 -13.23
CA VAL A 140 7.11 15.23 -13.87
C VAL A 140 6.86 15.13 -15.38
N THR A 141 6.35 16.22 -15.97
CA THR A 141 6.15 16.37 -17.40
C THR A 141 7.10 17.44 -17.91
N PHE A 142 7.89 17.09 -18.92
CA PHE A 142 8.88 17.97 -19.53
C PHE A 142 8.21 18.93 -20.52
N SER A 143 8.79 20.13 -20.71
CA SER A 143 8.46 20.99 -21.84
C SER A 143 8.73 20.24 -23.17
N PRO A 144 7.93 20.43 -24.24
CA PRO A 144 8.15 19.78 -25.54
C PRO A 144 9.53 20.06 -26.17
N GLU A 145 10.23 21.09 -25.71
CA GLU A 145 11.57 21.49 -26.14
C GLU A 145 12.68 20.62 -25.52
N VAL A 146 12.39 19.82 -24.49
CA VAL A 146 13.38 19.01 -23.77
C VAL A 146 13.36 17.55 -24.24
N ASP A 147 14.50 17.10 -24.77
CA ASP A 147 14.73 15.72 -25.16
C ASP A 147 14.97 14.82 -23.94
N CYS A 148 13.95 14.04 -23.57
CA CYS A 148 13.97 13.13 -22.42
C CYS A 148 15.07 12.07 -22.49
N ASP A 149 15.41 11.56 -23.68
CA ASP A 149 16.40 10.49 -23.85
C ASP A 149 17.82 11.02 -23.60
N LYS A 150 18.13 12.20 -24.15
CA LYS A 150 19.38 12.91 -23.83
C LYS A 150 19.47 13.24 -22.35
N TRP A 151 18.36 13.67 -21.73
CA TRP A 151 18.33 14.04 -20.31
C TRP A 151 18.59 12.83 -19.39
N ASN A 152 18.00 11.67 -19.70
CA ASN A 152 18.25 10.41 -18.99
C ASN A 152 19.73 10.00 -19.04
N VAL A 153 20.38 10.10 -20.21
CA VAL A 153 21.83 9.83 -20.35
C VAL A 153 22.68 10.79 -19.51
N ILE A 154 22.29 12.05 -19.35
CA ILE A 154 22.98 13.03 -18.50
C ILE A 154 22.81 12.65 -17.02
N CYS A 155 21.60 12.30 -16.58
CA CYS A 155 21.33 11.87 -15.21
C CYS A 155 22.13 10.62 -14.81
N GLN A 156 22.20 9.62 -15.70
CA GLN A 156 22.98 8.39 -15.45
C GLN A 156 24.49 8.65 -15.32
N LYS A 157 25.03 9.62 -16.07
CA LYS A 157 26.46 9.98 -16.03
C LYS A 157 26.85 10.82 -14.81
N ASN A 158 25.93 11.66 -14.32
CA ASN A 158 26.21 12.61 -13.24
C ASN A 158 25.83 12.09 -11.84
N THR A 159 25.40 10.84 -11.73
CA THR A 159 25.03 10.08 -10.51
C THR A 159 24.85 10.92 -9.24
N LEU A 160 23.67 11.55 -9.14
CA LEU A 160 23.10 12.06 -7.88
C LEU A 160 22.45 10.92 -7.09
#